data_AF-A0A8R1W869-F1
#
_entry.id   AF-A0A8R1W869-F1
#
_cell.length_a   1.000
_cell.length_b   1.000
_cell.length_c   1.000
_cell.angle_alpha   90.00
_cell.angle_beta   90.00
_cell.angle_gamma   90.00
#
_symmetry.space_group_name_H-M   'P 1'
#
loop_
_entity.id
_entity.type
_entity.pdbx_description
1 polymer ?
#
loop_
_entity_poly.entity_id
_entity_poly.type
_entity_poly.pdbx_seq_one_letter_code
_entity_poly.pdbx_strand_id
1 'polypeptide(L)'
;MALSKPAEFLQGLVLTYLERLNSRPIRTKSITSCIIASLGNITLQNIAGAKMIDQDSVVAFGLFGLLFGGPVPHFFYESLESTFPENSSKMVFLKFGIERLLFTPFYQFLSLYVLSRFEGKSHED
;
A
#
# COMPACT_ATOMS: atom_id res chain seq x y z
N MET A 1 -23.41 -26.76 13.67
CA MET A 1 -22.25 -27.12 12.80
C MET A 1 -22.34 -26.51 11.39
N ALA A 2 -22.84 -25.27 11.26
CA ALA A 2 -23.02 -24.59 9.95
C ALA A 2 -22.16 -23.31 9.82
N LEU A 3 -21.68 -22.76 10.94
CA LEU A 3 -20.79 -21.59 10.96
C LEU A 3 -19.31 -21.90 10.69
N SER A 4 -18.87 -23.17 10.67
CA SER A 4 -17.44 -23.48 10.41
C SER A 4 -17.07 -23.44 8.93
N LYS A 5 -18.01 -23.78 8.03
CA LYS A 5 -17.77 -23.83 6.58
C LYS A 5 -17.28 -22.50 5.98
N PRO A 6 -17.88 -21.33 6.28
CA PRO A 6 -17.35 -20.06 5.79
C PRO A 6 -16.01 -19.71 6.45
N ALA A 7 -15.80 -20.06 7.72
CA ALA A 7 -14.56 -19.80 8.42
C ALA A 7 -13.39 -20.62 7.84
N GLU A 8 -13.60 -21.90 7.54
CA GLU A 8 -12.63 -22.80 6.91
C GLU A 8 -12.26 -22.30 5.50
N PHE A 9 -13.22 -21.81 4.73
CA PHE A 9 -12.97 -21.23 3.41
C PHE A 9 -12.12 -19.95 3.50
N LEU A 10 -12.47 -19.03 4.39
CA LEU A 10 -11.69 -17.81 4.62
C LEU A 10 -10.27 -18.14 5.11
N GLN A 11 -10.15 -19.13 5.99
CA GLN A 11 -8.85 -19.58 6.48
C GLN A 11 -7.98 -20.16 5.36
N GLY A 12 -8.57 -20.95 4.45
CA GLY A 12 -7.88 -21.45 3.26
C GLY A 12 -7.40 -20.34 2.31
N LEU A 13 -8.22 -19.30 2.10
CA LEU A 13 -7.82 -18.12 1.32
C LEU A 13 -6.66 -17.36 1.99
N VAL A 14 -6.73 -17.13 3.30
CA VAL A 14 -5.68 -16.44 4.06
C VAL A 14 -4.38 -17.24 4.02
N LEU A 15 -4.43 -18.56 4.21
CA LEU A 15 -3.26 -19.43 4.13
C LEU A 15 -2.61 -19.35 2.74
N THR A 16 -3.41 -19.46 1.68
CA THR A 16 -2.91 -19.35 0.30
C THR A 16 -2.27 -17.98 0.05
N TYR A 17 -2.87 -16.90 0.57
CA TYR A 17 -2.30 -15.56 0.48
C TYR A 17 -0.96 -15.46 1.21
N LEU A 18 -0.87 -15.97 2.45
CA LEU A 18 0.36 -15.95 3.24
C LEU A 18 1.48 -16.78 2.59
N GLU A 19 1.16 -17.93 1.99
CA GLU A 19 2.11 -18.74 1.22
C GLU A 19 2.67 -17.94 0.03
N ARG A 20 1.80 -17.25 -0.72
CA ARG A 20 2.21 -16.40 -1.85
C ARG A 20 2.98 -15.16 -1.40
N LEU A 21 2.66 -14.62 -0.23
CA LEU A 21 3.37 -13.50 0.38
C LEU A 21 4.80 -13.90 0.77
N ASN A 22 5.00 -15.12 1.27
CA ASN A 22 6.33 -15.61 1.64
C ASN A 22 7.16 -16.01 0.39
N SER A 23 6.55 -16.68 -0.59
CA SER A 23 7.27 -17.15 -1.77
C SER A 23 7.64 -16.03 -2.76
N ARG A 24 6.75 -15.03 -2.96
CA ARG A 24 6.96 -13.93 -3.91
C ARG A 24 6.49 -12.59 -3.32
N PRO A 25 7.17 -12.07 -2.29
CA PRO A 25 6.69 -10.94 -1.48
C PRO A 25 6.40 -9.69 -2.31
N ILE A 26 7.31 -9.32 -3.23
CA ILE A 26 7.17 -8.10 -4.02
C ILE A 26 5.93 -8.12 -4.90
N ARG A 27 5.68 -9.24 -5.60
CA ARG A 27 4.54 -9.36 -6.52
C ARG A 27 3.22 -9.36 -5.77
N THR A 28 3.13 -10.13 -4.69
CA THR A 28 1.92 -10.23 -3.88
C THR A 28 1.59 -8.88 -3.24
N LYS A 29 2.57 -8.21 -2.63
CA LYS A 29 2.37 -6.86 -2.06
C LYS A 29 1.95 -5.85 -3.10
N SER A 30 2.57 -5.85 -4.28
CA SER A 30 2.25 -4.89 -5.35
C SER A 30 0.81 -5.07 -5.85
N ILE A 31 0.38 -6.31 -6.10
CA ILE A 31 -0.99 -6.59 -6.56
C ILE A 31 -2.01 -6.23 -5.49
N THR A 32 -1.75 -6.60 -4.23
CA THR A 32 -2.65 -6.26 -3.12
C THR A 32 -2.72 -4.75 -2.91
N SER A 33 -1.60 -4.03 -2.97
CA SER A 33 -1.55 -2.57 -2.87
C SER A 33 -2.30 -1.88 -4.01
N CYS A 34 -2.22 -2.40 -5.24
CA CYS A 34 -3.01 -1.94 -6.39
C CYS A 34 -4.52 -2.04 -6.11
N ILE A 35 -4.98 -3.22 -5.69
CA ILE A 35 -6.40 -3.47 -5.40
C ILE A 35 -6.89 -2.55 -4.27
N ILE A 36 -6.13 -2.45 -3.18
CA ILE A 36 -6.48 -1.58 -2.04
C ILE A 36 -6.54 -0.12 -2.47
N ALA A 37 -5.58 0.36 -3.25
CA ALA A 37 -5.54 1.76 -3.70
C ALA A 37 -6.73 2.10 -4.62
N SER A 38 -7.04 1.24 -5.60
CA SER A 38 -8.20 1.42 -6.49
C SER A 38 -9.53 1.38 -5.73
N LEU A 39 -9.70 0.41 -4.82
CA LEU A 39 -10.91 0.33 -3.98
C LEU A 39 -11.03 1.52 -3.03
N GLY A 40 -9.90 2.00 -2.48
CA GLY A 40 -9.85 3.20 -1.67
C GLY A 40 -10.34 4.42 -2.45
N ASN A 41 -9.87 4.59 -3.69
CA ASN A 41 -10.31 5.69 -4.53
C ASN A 41 -11.79 5.61 -4.90
N ILE A 42 -12.29 4.43 -5.28
CA ILE A 42 -13.73 4.22 -5.52
C ILE A 42 -14.56 4.59 -4.29
N THR A 43 -14.09 4.17 -3.11
CA THR A 43 -14.77 4.48 -1.84
C THR A 43 -14.75 5.98 -1.55
N LEU A 44 -13.63 6.66 -1.79
CA LEU A 44 -13.51 8.10 -1.64
C LEU A 44 -14.47 8.85 -2.58
N GLN A 45 -14.55 8.45 -3.85
CA GLN A 45 -15.47 9.06 -4.82
C GLN A 45 -16.94 8.84 -4.44
N ASN A 46 -17.28 7.65 -3.91
CA ASN A 46 -18.62 7.36 -3.41
C ASN A 46 -18.98 8.23 -2.20
N ILE A 47 -18.06 8.38 -1.23
CA ILE A 47 -18.27 9.23 -0.05
C ILE A 47 -18.36 10.71 -0.44
N ALA A 48 -17.59 11.15 -1.43
CA ALA A 48 -17.62 12.51 -1.96
C ALA A 48 -18.89 12.82 -2.77
N GLY A 49 -19.76 11.83 -3.01
CA GLY A 49 -21.01 12.03 -3.74
C GLY A 49 -20.83 12.22 -5.25
N ALA A 50 -19.76 11.66 -5.82
CA ALA A 50 -19.52 11.74 -7.26
C ALA A 50 -20.66 11.08 -8.05
N LYS A 51 -21.24 11.81 -9.02
CA LYS A 51 -22.32 11.28 -9.88
C LYS A 51 -21.83 10.21 -10.86
N MET A 52 -20.56 10.28 -11.24
CA MET A 52 -19.88 9.33 -12.11
C MET A 52 -18.52 9.02 -11.51
N ILE A 53 -18.11 7.75 -11.54
CA ILE A 53 -16.78 7.35 -11.09
C ILE A 53 -15.76 7.75 -12.15
N ASP A 54 -14.78 8.56 -11.74
CA ASP A 54 -13.61 8.91 -12.49
C ASP A 54 -12.70 7.68 -12.59
N GLN A 55 -12.74 7.02 -13.76
CA GLN A 55 -11.95 5.82 -14.02
C GLN A 55 -10.46 6.12 -14.18
N ASP A 56 -10.09 7.30 -14.69
CA ASP A 56 -8.70 7.71 -14.85
C ASP A 56 -8.03 7.85 -13.48
N SER A 57 -8.72 8.44 -12.51
CA SER A 57 -8.26 8.50 -11.12
C SER A 57 -8.16 7.09 -10.50
N VAL A 58 -9.12 6.19 -10.72
CA VAL A 58 -9.03 4.80 -10.20
C VAL A 58 -7.83 4.04 -10.75
N VAL A 59 -7.54 4.22 -12.04
CA VAL A 59 -6.36 3.64 -12.69
C VAL A 59 -5.08 4.28 -12.17
N ALA A 60 -5.04 5.61 -11.98
CA ALA A 60 -3.91 6.33 -11.41
C ALA A 60 -3.55 5.81 -10.00
N PHE A 61 -4.54 5.70 -9.11
CA PHE A 61 -4.35 5.12 -7.78
C PHE A 61 -3.93 3.65 -7.83
N GLY A 62 -4.49 2.86 -8.74
CA GLY A 62 -4.12 1.45 -8.94
C GLY A 62 -2.67 1.30 -9.39
N LEU A 63 -2.24 2.05 -10.41
CA LEU A 63 -0.86 2.08 -10.91
C LEU A 63 0.12 2.56 -9.84
N PHE A 64 -0.25 3.59 -9.07
CA PHE A 64 0.55 4.03 -7.93
C PHE A 64 0.70 2.93 -6.88
N GLY A 65 -0.39 2.26 -6.51
CA GLY A 65 -0.37 1.13 -5.57
C GLY A 65 0.48 -0.04 -6.09
N LEU A 66 0.40 -0.33 -7.39
CA LEU A 66 1.15 -1.41 -8.04
C LEU A 66 2.66 -1.13 -8.08
N LEU A 67 3.05 0.08 -8.48
CA LEU A 67 4.45 0.43 -8.74
C LEU A 67 5.18 0.95 -7.51
N PHE A 68 4.50 1.65 -6.62
CA PHE A 68 5.12 2.31 -5.46
C PHE A 68 4.61 1.73 -4.15
N GLY A 69 3.30 1.48 -4.04
CA GLY A 69 2.68 1.03 -2.78
C GLY A 69 3.18 -0.30 -2.22
N GLY A 70 3.57 -1.24 -3.08
CA GLY A 70 4.16 -2.52 -2.68
C GLY A 70 5.69 -2.49 -2.49
N PRO A 71 6.47 -2.14 -3.53
CA PRO A 71 7.91 -2.34 -3.53
C PRO A 71 8.68 -1.26 -2.75
N VAL A 72 8.23 0.01 -2.76
CA VAL A 72 8.97 1.10 -2.09
C VAL A 72 9.02 0.89 -0.57
N PRO A 73 7.91 0.60 0.13
CA PRO A 73 7.98 0.26 1.54
C PRO A 73 8.82 -1.00 1.78
N HIS A 74 8.74 -2.00 0.91
CA HIS A 74 9.50 -3.25 1.10
C HIS A 74 11.01 -3.02 1.15
N PHE A 75 11.57 -2.31 0.17
CA PHE A 75 13.00 -1.99 0.14
C PHE A 75 13.41 -1.02 1.24
N PHE A 76 12.53 -0.07 1.61
CA PHE A 76 12.80 0.84 2.71
C PHE A 76 12.96 0.10 4.04
N TYR A 77 12.00 -0.78 4.37
CA TYR A 77 12.05 -1.56 5.61
C TYR A 77 13.21 -2.56 5.62
N GLU A 78 13.50 -3.22 4.49
CA GLU A 78 14.66 -4.11 4.36
C GLU A 78 15.98 -3.37 4.62
N SER A 79 16.14 -2.17 4.04
CA SER A 79 17.32 -1.33 4.26
C SER A 79 17.40 -0.83 5.71
N LEU A 80 16.26 -0.48 6.31
CA LEU A 80 16.17 -0.01 7.69
C LEU A 80 16.52 -1.12 8.69
N GLU A 81 16.05 -2.34 8.45
CA GLU A 81 16.36 -3.52 9.25
C GLU A 81 17.83 -3.91 9.14
N SER A 82 18.42 -3.83 7.94
CA SER A 82 19.84 -4.09 7.72
C SER A 82 20.75 -3.08 8.44
N THR A 83 20.35 -1.80 8.48
CA THR A 83 21.14 -0.73 9.10
C THR A 83 20.97 -0.68 10.62
N PHE A 84 19.78 -0.99 11.11
CA PHE A 84 19.43 -0.90 12.54
C PHE A 84 18.80 -2.21 13.04
N PRO A 85 19.58 -3.27 13.33
CA PRO A 85 19.03 -4.50 13.89
C PRO A 85 18.38 -4.25 15.26
N GLU A 86 17.28 -4.95 15.56
CA GLU A 86 16.41 -4.75 16.75
C GLU A 86 17.02 -5.30 18.04
N ASN A 87 18.20 -4.83 18.38
CA ASN A 87 18.97 -5.33 19.51
C ASN A 87 18.63 -4.61 20.82
N SER A 88 17.84 -3.52 20.78
CA SER A 88 17.45 -2.76 21.97
C SER A 88 16.20 -1.90 21.75
N SER A 89 15.47 -1.60 22.83
CA SER A 89 14.29 -0.71 22.78
C SER A 89 14.62 0.68 22.23
N LYS A 90 15.85 1.18 22.46
CA LYS A 90 16.32 2.45 21.88
C LYS A 90 16.34 2.41 20.35
N MET A 91 16.73 1.28 19.78
CA MET A 91 16.76 1.09 18.33
C MET A 91 15.35 1.09 17.73
N VAL A 92 14.39 0.48 18.43
CA VAL A 92 12.97 0.50 18.03
C VAL A 92 12.43 1.93 17.99
N PHE A 93 12.71 2.73 19.03
CA PHE A 93 12.32 4.15 19.05
C PHE A 93 12.99 4.96 17.94
N LEU A 94 14.27 4.70 17.64
CA LEU A 94 14.99 5.38 16.58
C LEU A 94 14.45 5.02 15.19
N LYS A 95 14.16 3.74 14.94
CA LYS A 95 13.48 3.28 13.72
C LYS A 95 12.13 3.98 13.53
N PHE A 96 11.32 4.01 14.60
CA PHE A 96 10.03 4.70 14.57
C PHE A 96 10.19 6.19 14.24
N GLY A 97 11.19 6.85 14.83
CA GLY A 97 11.53 8.23 14.51
C GLY A 97 11.88 8.44 13.03
N ILE A 98 12.74 7.58 12.46
CA ILE A 98 13.13 7.62 11.04
C ILE A 98 11.90 7.38 10.14
N GLU A 99 11.07 6.40 10.45
CA GLU A 99 9.85 6.10 9.70
C GLU A 99 8.90 7.31 9.67
N ARG A 100 8.65 7.93 10.82
CA ARG A 100 7.67 9.01 10.93
C ARG A 100 8.19 10.36 10.45
N LEU A 101 9.46 10.66 10.68
CA LEU A 101 10.03 11.97 10.34
C LEU A 101 10.63 12.03 8.93
N LEU A 102 11.09 10.91 8.38
CA LEU A 102 11.74 10.91 7.06
C LEU A 102 10.89 10.18 6.04
N PHE A 103 10.58 8.91 6.30
CA PHE A 103 9.91 8.08 5.29
C PHE A 103 8.49 8.56 5.01
N THR A 104 7.68 8.77 6.05
CA THR A 104 6.28 9.18 5.91
C THR A 104 6.12 10.48 5.11
N PRO A 105 6.78 11.61 5.45
CA PRO A 105 6.62 12.84 4.68
C PRO A 105 7.17 12.74 3.26
N PHE A 106 8.28 12.03 3.07
CA PHE A 106 8.85 11.83 1.73
C PHE A 106 7.92 10.98 0.86
N TYR A 107 7.39 9.88 1.40
CA TYR A 107 6.45 9.02 0.72
C TYR A 107 5.13 9.73 0.43
N GLN A 108 4.65 10.56 1.36
CA GLN A 108 3.48 11.40 1.14
C GLN A 108 3.70 12.38 -0.01
N PHE A 109 4.83 13.08 -0.03
CA PHE A 109 5.19 13.99 -1.12
C PHE A 109 5.25 13.26 -2.47
N LEU A 110 5.92 12.10 -2.51
CA LEU A 110 5.99 11.24 -3.68
C LEU A 110 4.59 10.83 -4.15
N SER A 111 3.71 10.42 -3.23
CA SER A 111 2.35 10.00 -3.57
C SER A 111 1.55 11.13 -4.20
N LEU A 112 1.61 12.34 -3.64
CA LEU A 112 0.88 13.49 -4.16
C LEU A 112 1.40 13.88 -5.55
N TYR A 113 2.73 13.86 -5.74
CA TYR A 113 3.36 14.19 -7.01
C TYR A 113 3.06 13.17 -8.12
N VAL A 114 3.22 11.87 -7.83
CA VAL A 114 2.97 10.83 -8.84
C VAL A 114 1.49 10.77 -9.18
N LEU A 115 0.63 10.88 -8.17
CA LEU A 115 -0.80 10.81 -8.37
C LEU A 115 -1.32 12.02 -9.16
N SER A 116 -0.90 13.24 -8.82
CA SER A 116 -1.28 14.43 -9.60
C SER A 116 -0.84 14.30 -11.07
N ARG A 117 0.33 13.70 -11.29
CA ARG A 117 0.84 13.46 -12.64
C ARG A 117 0.06 12.38 -13.40
N PHE A 118 -0.38 11.32 -12.73
CA PHE A 118 -1.18 10.24 -13.31
C PHE A 118 -2.63 10.64 -13.55
N GLU A 119 -3.21 11.50 -12.72
CA GLU A 119 -4.52 12.11 -12.95
C GLU A 119 -4.51 13.17 -14.06
N GLY A 120 -3.35 13.45 -14.65
CA GLY A 120 -3.23 14.35 -15.81
C GLY A 120 -3.43 15.84 -15.49
N LYS A 121 -3.40 16.23 -14.21
CA LYS A 121 -3.49 17.64 -13.80
C LYS A 121 -2.24 18.37 -14.30
N SER A 122 -2.43 19.32 -15.23
CA SER A 122 -1.38 20.20 -15.74
C SER A 122 -0.88 21.14 -14.62
N HIS A 123 0.33 21.69 -14.74
CA HIS A 123 0.92 22.62 -13.75
C HIS A 123 0.22 23.99 -13.68
N GLU A 124 -0.98 24.13 -14.23
CA GLU A 124 -1.68 25.41 -14.43
C GLU A 124 -2.90 25.61 -13.52
N ASP A 125 -3.19 24.68 -12.61
CA ASP A 125 -4.24 24.82 -11.58
C ASP A 125 -3.65 24.95 -10.16
#